data_AF-A0A7W0G2E9-F1
#
_entry.id   AF-A0A7W0G2E9-F1
#
_cell.length_a   1.000
_cell.length_b   1.000
_cell.length_c   1.000
_cell.angle_alpha   90.00
_cell.angle_beta   90.00
_cell.angle_gamma   90.00
#
_symmetry.space_group_name_H-M   'P 1'
#
loop_
_entity.id
_entity.type
_entity.pdbx_description
1 polymer ?
#
loop_
_entity_poly.entity_id
_entity_poly.type
_entity_poly.pdbx_seq_one_letter_code
_entity_poly.pdbx_strand_id
1 'polypeptide(L)'
;GDGILGGYSVESVFDDAELRARLAALLFCAGDYVGVWGGVELFRRRGLEVDVVAGSVTDSQMGEDYIEREIGVPAGNAKRDGARLFELVKARVDAHAPRESLYV
;
A
#
# COMPACT_ATOMS: atom_id res chain seq x y z
N GLY A 1 12.94 10.07 -0.82
CA GLY A 1 13.72 8.82 -0.76
C GLY A 1 13.73 8.20 -2.14
N ASP A 2 14.67 7.32 -2.40
CA ASP A 2 14.67 6.41 -3.55
C ASP A 2 13.53 5.37 -3.47
N GLY A 3 13.02 5.09 -2.26
CA GLY A 3 11.81 4.31 -2.08
C GLY A 3 12.06 2.83 -2.37
N ILE A 4 11.20 2.21 -3.17
CA ILE A 4 11.31 0.79 -3.55
C ILE A 4 12.40 0.56 -4.61
N LEU A 5 12.70 1.59 -5.41
CA LEU A 5 13.67 1.52 -6.50
C LEU A 5 14.91 2.30 -6.08
N GLY A 6 15.96 1.62 -5.65
CA GLY A 6 17.13 2.34 -5.16
C GLY A 6 18.21 1.47 -4.54
N GLY A 7 19.09 2.10 -3.78
CA GLY A 7 20.29 1.46 -3.21
C GLY A 7 20.05 0.77 -1.87
N TYR A 8 18.89 0.97 -1.23
CA TYR A 8 18.63 0.42 0.11
C TYR A 8 18.11 -1.02 0.12
N SER A 9 18.03 -1.69 -1.05
CA SER A 9 17.62 -3.09 -1.15
C SER A 9 16.22 -3.36 -0.54
N VAL A 10 15.30 -2.40 -0.60
CA VAL A 10 13.93 -2.53 -0.07
C VAL A 10 13.19 -3.68 -0.75
N GLU A 11 13.51 -3.96 -2.01
CA GLU A 11 13.03 -5.11 -2.77
C GLU A 11 13.23 -6.45 -2.05
N SER A 12 14.30 -6.59 -1.26
CA SER A 12 14.58 -7.84 -0.53
C SER A 12 13.50 -8.20 0.50
N VAL A 13 12.82 -7.19 1.07
CA VAL A 13 11.68 -7.39 1.99
C VAL A 13 10.52 -8.05 1.26
N PHE A 14 10.34 -7.75 -0.02
CA PHE A 14 9.28 -8.28 -0.86
C PHE A 14 9.63 -9.62 -1.52
N ASP A 15 10.90 -10.01 -1.48
CA ASP A 15 11.37 -11.32 -1.95
C ASP A 15 11.34 -12.38 -0.83
N ASP A 16 11.30 -11.96 0.44
CA ASP A 16 11.21 -12.85 1.59
C ASP A 16 9.79 -13.41 1.80
N ALA A 17 9.65 -14.73 1.68
CA ALA A 17 8.36 -15.41 1.78
C ALA A 17 7.75 -15.37 3.19
N GLU A 18 8.57 -15.36 4.25
CA GLU A 18 8.08 -15.29 5.63
C GLU A 18 7.51 -13.90 5.92
N LEU A 19 8.20 -12.85 5.49
CA LEU A 19 7.70 -11.47 5.61
C LEU A 19 6.42 -11.28 4.81
N ARG A 20 6.37 -11.76 3.55
CA ARG A 20 5.15 -11.72 2.73
C ARG A 20 3.98 -12.45 3.39
N ALA A 21 4.22 -13.62 3.99
CA ALA A 21 3.17 -14.39 4.65
C ALA A 21 2.59 -13.69 5.89
N ARG A 22 3.32 -12.74 6.47
CA ARG A 22 2.90 -11.92 7.61
C ARG A 22 2.47 -10.49 7.23
N LEU A 23 2.53 -10.14 5.95
CA LEU A 23 2.17 -8.81 5.46
C LEU A 23 0.65 -8.66 5.46
N ALA A 24 0.13 -7.91 6.42
CA ALA A 24 -1.31 -7.66 6.56
C ALA A 24 -1.84 -6.58 5.61
N ALA A 25 -1.04 -5.56 5.34
CA ALA A 25 -1.40 -4.44 4.49
C ALA A 25 -0.18 -3.82 3.82
N LEU A 26 -0.29 -3.50 2.53
CA LEU A 26 0.70 -2.73 1.77
C LEU A 26 0.18 -1.33 1.46
N LEU A 27 0.63 -0.35 2.25
CA LEU A 27 0.36 1.08 2.03
C LEU A 27 1.49 1.69 1.19
N PHE A 28 1.18 2.19 -0.01
CA PHE A 28 2.17 2.80 -0.89
C PHE A 28 2.04 4.33 -0.92
N CYS A 29 3.08 5.02 -0.46
CA CYS A 29 3.12 6.48 -0.45
C CYS A 29 3.82 7.01 -1.70
N ALA A 30 3.11 7.79 -2.51
CA ALA A 30 3.61 8.37 -3.76
C ALA A 30 3.44 9.89 -3.83
N GLY A 31 4.28 10.51 -4.67
CA GLY A 31 4.31 11.96 -4.86
C GLY A 31 3.28 12.47 -5.88
N ASP A 32 3.04 11.68 -6.92
CA ASP A 32 2.23 12.01 -8.09
C ASP A 32 1.61 10.75 -8.72
N TYR A 33 0.79 10.93 -9.76
CA TYR A 33 0.08 9.83 -10.42
C TYR A 33 1.00 8.86 -11.18
N VAL A 34 2.13 9.33 -11.72
CA VAL A 34 3.10 8.47 -12.40
C VAL A 34 3.79 7.56 -11.39
N GLY A 35 4.14 8.10 -10.23
CA GLY A 35 4.66 7.35 -9.09
C GLY A 35 3.66 6.30 -8.61
N VAL A 36 2.38 6.65 -8.49
CA VAL A 36 1.31 5.68 -8.15
C VAL A 36 1.25 4.55 -9.18
N TRP A 37 1.10 4.89 -10.47
CA TRP A 37 0.98 3.90 -11.54
C TRP A 37 2.20 2.98 -11.60
N GLY A 38 3.40 3.57 -11.57
CA GLY A 38 4.66 2.85 -11.63
C GLY A 38 4.86 1.93 -10.43
N GLY A 39 4.56 2.40 -9.22
CA GLY A 39 4.65 1.60 -8.00
C GLY A 39 3.66 0.43 -7.97
N VAL A 40 2.40 0.69 -8.32
CA VAL A 40 1.35 -0.34 -8.40
C VAL A 40 1.73 -1.41 -9.43
N GLU A 41 2.15 -1.01 -10.63
CA GLU A 41 2.57 -1.94 -11.68
C GLU A 41 3.82 -2.74 -11.27
N LEU A 42 4.77 -2.09 -10.60
CA LEU A 42 5.97 -2.73 -10.09
C LEU A 42 5.65 -3.82 -9.06
N PHE A 43 4.75 -3.54 -8.11
CA PHE A 43 4.31 -4.53 -7.12
C PHE A 43 3.55 -5.68 -7.77
N ARG A 44 2.63 -5.39 -8.70
CA ARG A 44 1.86 -6.39 -9.41
C ARG A 44 2.75 -7.39 -10.15
N ARG A 45 3.81 -6.91 -10.81
CA ARG A 45 4.82 -7.76 -11.46
C ARG A 45 5.57 -8.69 -10.50
N ARG A 46 5.61 -8.36 -9.21
CA ARG A 46 6.18 -9.19 -8.13
C ARG A 46 5.14 -10.07 -7.43
N GLY A 47 3.90 -10.07 -7.91
CA GLY A 47 2.79 -10.81 -7.30
C GLY A 47 2.38 -10.24 -5.93
N LEU A 48 2.48 -8.93 -5.77
CA LEU A 48 1.99 -8.18 -4.62
C LEU A 48 0.94 -7.17 -5.10
N GLU A 49 -0.09 -6.97 -4.29
CA GLU A 49 -1.11 -5.97 -4.53
C GLU A 49 -0.93 -4.81 -3.55
N VAL A 50 -1.04 -3.58 -4.05
CA VAL A 50 -1.08 -2.38 -3.19
C VAL A 50 -2.49 -2.28 -2.64
N ASP A 51 -2.62 -2.24 -1.32
CA ASP A 51 -3.93 -2.22 -0.67
C ASP A 51 -4.48 -0.81 -0.53
N VAL A 52 -3.61 0.17 -0.30
CA VAL A 52 -3.97 1.58 -0.13
C VAL A 52 -2.86 2.46 -0.69
N VAL A 53 -3.22 3.58 -1.31
CA VAL A 53 -2.29 4.63 -1.73
C VAL A 53 -2.41 5.85 -0.80
N ALA A 54 -1.27 6.42 -0.44
CA ALA A 54 -1.17 7.68 0.31
C ALA A 54 -0.05 8.56 -0.25
N GLY A 55 0.30 9.63 0.47
CA GLY A 55 1.35 10.58 0.08
C GLY A 55 0.80 11.90 -0.45
N SER A 56 1.66 12.77 -0.99
CA SER A 56 1.22 14.09 -1.47
C SER A 56 0.27 14.00 -2.66
N VAL A 57 0.28 12.87 -3.38
CA VAL A 57 -0.70 12.60 -4.44
C VAL A 57 -2.15 12.60 -3.93
N THR A 58 -2.37 12.35 -2.63
CA THR A 58 -3.69 12.38 -1.98
C THR A 58 -3.99 13.70 -1.25
N ASP A 59 -3.18 14.75 -1.40
CA ASP A 59 -3.40 16.04 -0.72
C ASP A 59 -4.67 16.77 -1.20
N SER A 60 -5.36 16.26 -2.22
CA SER A 60 -6.67 16.76 -2.68
C SER A 60 -7.64 15.61 -2.93
N GLN A 61 -8.94 15.89 -2.78
CA GLN A 61 -10.00 14.91 -3.09
C GLN A 61 -9.91 14.43 -4.54
N MET A 62 -9.58 15.33 -5.48
CA MET A 62 -9.39 14.98 -6.88
C MET A 62 -8.28 13.92 -7.06
N GLY A 63 -7.21 14.00 -6.27
CA GLY A 63 -6.12 13.04 -6.31
C GLY A 63 -6.54 11.66 -5.80
N GLU A 64 -7.27 11.62 -4.69
CA GLU A 64 -7.86 10.39 -4.16
C GLU A 64 -8.84 9.77 -5.19
N ASP A 65 -9.75 10.57 -5.74
CA ASP A 65 -10.74 10.13 -6.73
C ASP A 65 -10.08 9.59 -8.01
N TYR A 66 -9.01 10.23 -8.50
CA TYR A 66 -8.29 9.77 -9.69
C TYR A 66 -7.66 8.39 -9.46
N ILE A 67 -6.99 8.20 -8.31
CA ILE A 67 -6.36 6.91 -7.98
C ILE A 67 -7.42 5.81 -7.88
N GLU A 68 -8.54 6.08 -7.21
CA GLU A 68 -9.60 5.09 -7.02
C GLU A 68 -10.29 4.72 -8.34
N ARG A 69 -10.51 5.69 -9.24
CA ARG A 69 -11.21 5.47 -10.51
C ARG A 69 -10.32 4.88 -11.59
N GLU A 70 -9.11 5.41 -11.76
CA GLU A 70 -8.25 5.09 -12.91
C GLU A 70 -7.24 3.99 -12.57
N ILE A 71 -6.79 3.91 -11.31
CA ILE A 71 -5.81 2.90 -10.87
C ILE A 71 -6.53 1.72 -10.18
N GLY A 72 -7.70 1.97 -9.57
CA GLY A 72 -8.51 0.94 -8.92
C GLY A 72 -8.02 0.56 -7.52
N VAL A 73 -7.27 1.44 -6.86
CA VAL A 73 -6.73 1.21 -5.51
C VAL A 73 -7.32 2.23 -4.54
N PRO A 74 -7.78 1.84 -3.34
CA PRO A 74 -8.23 2.79 -2.32
C PRO A 74 -7.17 3.84 -2.01
N ALA A 75 -7.57 5.11 -1.86
CA ALA A 75 -6.65 6.19 -1.56
C ALA A 75 -7.03 6.90 -0.25
N GLY A 76 -6.05 7.39 0.50
CA GLY A 76 -6.30 8.16 1.72
C GLY A 76 -5.18 9.13 2.05
N ASN A 77 -5.52 10.20 2.77
CA ASN A 77 -4.55 11.22 3.15
C ASN A 77 -4.47 11.40 4.67
N ALA A 78 -3.31 11.13 5.25
CA ALA A 78 -3.10 11.22 6.69
C ALA A 78 -3.31 12.63 7.27
N LYS A 79 -3.06 13.69 6.48
CA LYS A 79 -3.11 15.08 6.96
C LYS A 79 -4.52 15.67 6.87
N ARG A 80 -5.26 15.35 5.81
CA ARG A 80 -6.63 15.85 5.58
C ARG A 80 -7.68 14.99 6.26
N ASP A 81 -7.53 13.67 6.21
CA ASP A 81 -8.49 12.71 6.74
C ASP A 81 -7.77 11.44 7.23
N GLY A 82 -7.05 11.58 8.34
CA GLY A 82 -6.34 10.46 8.96
C GLY A 82 -7.28 9.35 9.45
N ALA A 83 -8.54 9.67 9.76
CA ALA A 83 -9.53 8.67 10.16
C ALA A 83 -9.89 7.76 8.99
N ARG A 84 -10.16 8.32 7.80
CA ARG A 84 -10.37 7.52 6.59
C ARG A 84 -9.19 6.61 6.28
N LEU A 85 -7.97 7.15 6.31
CA LEU A 85 -6.76 6.34 6.07
C LEU A 85 -6.64 5.20 7.09
N PHE A 86 -6.92 5.49 8.37
CA PHE A 86 -6.93 4.47 9.42
C PHE A 86 -7.93 3.36 9.12
N GLU A 87 -9.17 3.68 8.78
CA GLU A 87 -10.20 2.67 8.47
C GLU A 87 -9.82 1.79 7.27
N LEU A 88 -9.25 2.38 6.21
CA LEU A 88 -8.77 1.65 5.04
C LEU A 88 -7.69 0.62 5.42
N VAL A 89 -6.71 1.01 6.23
CA VAL A 89 -5.63 0.11 6.67
C VAL A 89 -6.15 -0.91 7.69
N LYS A 90 -6.98 -0.49 8.64
CA LYS A 90 -7.58 -1.36 9.65
C LYS A 90 -8.37 -2.50 9.01
N ALA A 91 -9.16 -2.23 7.98
CA ALA A 91 -9.92 -3.26 7.26
C ALA A 91 -9.01 -4.37 6.70
N ARG A 92 -7.80 -4.03 6.24
CA ARG A 92 -6.81 -5.00 5.76
C ARG A 92 -6.19 -5.80 6.89
N VAL A 93 -5.84 -5.14 7.99
CA VAL A 93 -5.28 -5.79 9.18
C VAL A 93 -6.29 -6.77 9.79
N ASP A 94 -7.55 -6.36 9.93
CA ASP A 94 -8.61 -7.22 10.45
C ASP A 94 -8.87 -8.43 9.53
N ALA A 95 -8.80 -8.26 8.21
CA ALA A 95 -8.95 -9.35 7.25
C ALA A 95 -7.76 -10.33 7.24
N HIS A 96 -6.57 -9.87 7.66
CA HIS A 96 -5.38 -10.70 7.80
C HIS A 96 -5.33 -11.46 9.14
N ALA A 97 -6.33 -11.27 10.03
CA ALA A 97 -6.32 -11.84 11.38
C ALA A 97 -5.80 -13.29 11.38
N PRO A 98 -4.77 -13.58 12.19
CA PRO A 98 -4.05 -14.85 12.10
C PRO A 98 -5.04 -15.99 12.30
N ARG A 99 -4.95 -17.02 11.45
CA ARG A 99 -5.45 -18.34 11.84
C ARG A 99 -4.77 -18.64 13.17
N GLU A 100 -5.54 -18.75 14.25
CA GLU A 100 -5.01 -19.15 15.55
C GLU A 100 -4.02 -20.29 15.31
N SER A 101 -2.77 -20.10 15.74
CA SER A 101 -1.83 -21.20 15.74
C SER A 101 -2.44 -22.24 16.65
N LEU A 102 -2.86 -23.35 16.06
CA LEU A 102 -3.17 -24.59 16.74
C LEU A 102 -1.87 -25.07 17.41
N TYR A 103 -1.45 -24.40 18.47
CA TYR A 103 -0.54 -25.00 19.43
C TYR A 103 -1.43 -25.84 20.35
N VAL A 104 -1.29 -27.15 20.11
CA VAL A 104 -1.73 -28.32 20.87
C VAL A 104 -2.20 -28.03 22.30
#